data_AF-L8N7J4-F1
#
_entry.id   AF-L8N7J4-F1
#
_cell.length_a   1.000
_cell.length_b   1.000
_cell.length_c   1.000
_cell.angle_alpha   90.00
_cell.angle_beta   90.00
_cell.angle_gamma   90.00
#
_symmetry.space_group_name_H-M   'P 1'
#
loop_
_entity.id
_entity.type
_entity.pdbx_description
1 polymer ?
#
loop_
_entity_poly.entity_id
_entity_poly.type
_entity_poly.pdbx_seq_one_letter_code
_entity_poly.pdbx_strand_id
1 'polypeptide(L)'
;MQQRQVLMKTDRDRGFGYSSDSALPECGQSYSLQQDSAKESESLNFQWLEDGSIQLESEKLGILKFIPVVAQLAESPDEQTSEQILKLLESVIDQANSQPYRTIILYFGTAQDVSKISPKLRRYFNTIGNDLLNSDFNSNFKSDRKLALLPVSPFDILSTERVARAVQWWIYSQKYSAYPIKKVLESRLPDELLKPIQQTGAIRQSPQNNQLLFIRPLSLSNRKVFTSNLHSMIKREEAKGNSARGEVVRLRQLENLPESVDQEFESFLTCPTCPANYSANSFDINIENIGNDCFEAHCQSCNTTWGLQRCGQCQTNYPYIKLGGANLEISDRSVGWSDRVFGRDVLAVPCFADNSLQFYICSNCGSCGNSSQSSSYSCQRC
;
A
#
# COMPACT_ATOMS: atom_id res chain seq x y z
N MET A 1 14.47 36.04 16.85
CA MET A 1 13.68 34.88 16.39
C MET A 1 14.53 34.11 15.39
N GLN A 2 15.17 33.02 15.82
CA GLN A 2 15.93 32.15 14.92
C GLN A 2 14.94 31.27 14.14
N GLN A 3 14.99 31.35 12.81
CA GLN A 3 14.37 30.35 11.94
C GLN A 3 14.97 28.99 12.30
N ARG A 4 14.17 28.14 12.93
CA ARG A 4 14.50 26.71 13.07
C ARG A 4 14.51 26.13 11.66
N GLN A 5 15.70 25.96 11.10
CA GLN A 5 15.88 25.17 9.88
C GLN A 5 15.36 23.77 10.15
N VAL A 6 14.28 23.42 9.45
CA VAL A 6 13.73 22.07 9.36
C VAL A 6 14.85 21.15 8.85
N LEU A 7 14.94 19.95 9.44
CA LEU A 7 15.86 18.87 9.05
C LEU A 7 16.03 18.83 7.51
N MET A 8 17.29 18.90 7.06
CA MET A 8 17.66 18.89 5.65
C MET A 8 16.96 17.74 4.92
N LYS A 9 15.95 18.06 4.10
CA LYS A 9 15.51 17.19 3.02
C LYS A 9 16.72 17.03 2.12
N THR A 10 17.41 15.90 2.22
CA THR A 10 18.47 15.60 1.26
C THR A 10 17.82 15.49 -0.11
N ASP A 11 18.52 15.81 -1.20
CA ASP A 11 17.99 15.66 -2.57
C ASP A 11 17.53 14.22 -2.89
N ARG A 12 17.86 13.26 -2.02
CA ARG A 12 17.49 11.84 -2.10
C ARG A 12 16.26 11.48 -1.28
N ASP A 13 15.81 12.33 -0.34
CA ASP A 13 14.65 12.05 0.51
C ASP A 13 13.37 12.62 -0.11
N ARG A 14 12.61 11.75 -0.79
CA ARG A 14 11.29 12.08 -1.35
C ARG A 14 10.20 12.19 -0.27
N GLY A 15 10.50 11.83 0.99
CA GLY A 15 9.47 11.62 2.01
C GLY A 15 8.43 10.61 1.54
N PHE A 16 7.16 10.86 1.88
CA PHE A 16 6.03 10.05 1.41
C PHE A 16 5.45 10.53 0.06
N GLY A 17 6.13 11.45 -0.64
CA GLY A 17 5.60 12.10 -1.84
C GLY A 17 4.52 13.15 -1.55
N TYR A 18 4.48 13.66 -0.31
CA TYR A 18 3.63 14.77 0.10
C TYR A 18 4.50 15.92 0.64
N SER A 19 4.10 17.15 0.35
CA SER A 19 4.71 18.38 0.86
C SER A 19 3.74 19.14 1.77
N SER A 20 4.31 19.90 2.71
CA SER A 20 3.59 20.82 3.59
C SER A 20 4.11 22.22 3.36
N ASP A 21 3.21 23.19 3.30
CA ASP A 21 3.55 24.62 3.28
C ASP A 21 3.90 25.16 4.68
N SER A 22 3.70 24.35 5.73
CA SER A 22 3.75 24.79 7.14
C SER A 22 4.99 24.33 7.90
N ALA A 23 5.30 25.07 8.98
CA ALA A 23 6.32 24.73 9.98
C ALA A 23 5.93 23.49 10.82
N LEU A 24 6.78 23.13 11.80
CA LEU A 24 6.57 22.01 12.72
C LEU A 24 5.13 21.94 13.25
N PRO A 25 4.51 20.74 13.31
CA PRO A 25 3.14 20.62 13.76
C PRO A 25 2.99 21.00 15.24
N GLU A 26 1.89 21.68 15.55
CA GLU A 26 1.46 22.09 16.88
C GLU A 26 0.22 21.30 17.31
N CYS A 27 0.13 21.02 18.60
CA CYS A 27 -1.03 20.34 19.18
C CYS A 27 -2.30 21.19 19.00
N GLY A 28 -3.41 20.55 18.65
CA GLY A 28 -4.68 21.16 18.31
C GLY A 28 -4.79 21.66 16.86
N GLN A 29 -3.71 21.62 16.07
CA GLN A 29 -3.72 22.12 14.69
C GLN A 29 -3.88 21.01 13.65
N SER A 30 -4.49 21.41 12.53
CA SER A 30 -4.68 20.59 11.34
C SER A 30 -3.83 21.13 10.19
N TYR A 31 -3.17 20.23 9.47
CA TYR A 31 -2.28 20.55 8.36
C TYR A 31 -2.69 19.73 7.15
N SER A 32 -2.85 20.39 6.00
CA SER A 32 -3.10 19.70 4.73
C SER A 32 -1.78 19.51 4.01
N LEU A 33 -1.45 18.26 3.70
CA LEU A 33 -0.29 17.88 2.91
C LEU A 33 -0.75 17.59 1.49
N GLN A 34 -0.05 18.14 0.50
CA GLN A 34 -0.39 17.98 -0.91
C GLN A 34 0.56 16.98 -1.57
N GLN A 35 0.03 16.10 -2.41
CA GLN A 35 0.87 15.14 -3.14
C GLN A 35 1.70 15.85 -4.22
N ASP A 36 3.01 15.59 -4.24
CA ASP A 36 3.98 16.29 -5.10
C ASP A 36 3.82 15.99 -6.61
N SER A 37 3.08 14.94 -6.98
CA SER A 37 3.18 14.34 -8.33
C SER A 37 1.86 14.08 -9.07
N ALA A 38 0.70 14.52 -8.58
CA ALA A 38 -0.59 14.22 -9.22
C ALA A 38 -1.32 15.49 -9.70
N LYS A 39 -1.87 15.43 -10.92
CA LYS A 39 -2.76 16.48 -11.50
C LYS A 39 -4.10 16.60 -10.77
N GLU A 40 -4.48 15.57 -10.03
CA GLU A 40 -5.54 15.61 -9.00
C GLU A 40 -4.86 15.30 -7.67
N SER A 41 -4.60 16.33 -6.87
CA SER A 41 -3.88 16.20 -5.62
C SER A 41 -4.74 15.49 -4.57
N GLU A 42 -4.44 14.22 -4.32
CA GLU A 42 -4.87 13.58 -3.08
C GLU A 42 -4.27 14.40 -1.93
N SER A 43 -5.14 14.96 -1.08
CA SER A 43 -4.71 15.68 0.11
C SER A 43 -4.68 14.74 1.30
N LEU A 44 -3.66 14.89 2.14
CA LEU A 44 -3.55 14.18 3.40
C LEU A 44 -3.71 15.20 4.53
N ASN A 45 -4.71 15.02 5.38
CA ASN A 45 -4.86 15.85 6.56
C ASN A 45 -4.09 15.21 7.71
N PHE A 46 -3.12 15.93 8.25
CA PHE A 46 -2.40 15.60 9.47
C PHE A 46 -2.98 16.42 10.63
N GLN A 47 -3.26 15.78 11.76
CA GLN A 47 -3.70 16.47 12.98
C GLN A 47 -2.93 15.94 14.18
N TRP A 48 -2.47 16.84 15.05
CA TRP A 48 -2.03 16.50 16.40
C TRP A 48 -3.14 16.89 17.36
N LEU A 49 -3.84 15.90 17.91
CA LEU A 49 -5.02 16.12 18.77
C LEU A 49 -4.63 16.51 20.20
N GLU A 50 -5.57 17.13 20.92
CA GLU A 50 -5.37 17.59 22.31
C GLU A 50 -5.11 16.43 23.29
N ASP A 51 -5.61 15.24 22.99
CA ASP A 51 -5.36 14.01 23.77
C ASP A 51 -3.94 13.44 23.54
N GLY A 52 -3.12 14.11 22.73
CA GLY A 52 -1.76 13.69 22.38
C GLY A 52 -1.70 12.67 21.24
N SER A 53 -2.84 12.20 20.73
CA SER A 53 -2.86 11.31 19.57
C SER A 53 -2.59 12.06 18.28
N ILE A 54 -2.09 11.34 17.28
CA ILE A 54 -1.78 11.87 15.95
C ILE A 54 -2.72 11.18 14.95
N GLN A 55 -3.35 11.96 14.08
CA GLN A 55 -4.27 11.45 13.07
C GLN A 55 -3.77 11.82 11.68
N LEU A 56 -3.80 10.83 10.78
CA LEU A 56 -3.71 11.02 9.34
C LEU A 56 -5.06 10.66 8.73
N GLU A 57 -5.53 11.49 7.82
CA GLU A 57 -6.82 11.30 7.15
C GLU A 57 -6.69 11.61 5.66
N SER A 58 -7.26 10.72 4.83
CA SER A 58 -7.48 10.95 3.40
C SER A 58 -8.87 10.44 3.05
N GLU A 59 -9.57 11.17 2.17
CA GLU A 59 -10.89 10.75 1.67
C GLU A 59 -10.86 9.35 1.05
N LYS A 60 -9.74 8.97 0.42
CA LYS A 60 -9.57 7.68 -0.25
C LYS A 60 -9.05 6.59 0.68
N LEU A 61 -8.15 6.93 1.61
CA LEU A 61 -7.46 5.95 2.46
C LEU A 61 -8.12 5.75 3.84
N GLY A 62 -9.08 6.59 4.19
CA GLY A 62 -9.71 6.62 5.50
C GLY A 62 -8.83 7.30 6.54
N ILE A 63 -8.90 6.83 7.79
CA ILE A 63 -8.18 7.42 8.92
C ILE A 63 -7.17 6.40 9.49
N LEU A 64 -5.95 6.89 9.75
CA LEU A 64 -4.91 6.22 10.52
C LEU A 64 -4.61 7.03 11.78
N LYS A 65 -4.86 6.44 12.95
CA LYS A 65 -4.66 7.08 14.25
C LYS A 65 -3.48 6.45 14.99
N PHE A 66 -2.57 7.28 15.47
CA PHE A 66 -1.47 6.90 16.35
C PHE A 66 -1.77 7.34 17.77
N ILE A 67 -1.71 6.41 18.72
CA ILE A 67 -1.96 6.66 20.14
C ILE A 67 -0.66 6.41 20.90
N PRO A 68 0.05 7.45 21.37
CA PRO A 68 1.21 7.27 22.20
C PRO A 68 0.80 6.81 23.61
N VAL A 69 1.44 5.76 24.10
CA VAL A 69 1.24 5.23 25.45
C VAL A 69 2.58 5.18 26.16
N VAL A 70 2.67 5.87 27.29
CA VAL A 70 3.88 5.94 28.13
C VAL A 70 3.97 4.70 29.04
N ALA A 71 3.85 3.52 28.44
CA ALA A 71 3.96 2.24 29.13
C ALA A 71 4.92 1.31 28.40
N GLN A 72 5.74 0.58 29.17
CA GLN A 72 6.58 -0.50 28.66
C GLN A 72 5.77 -1.78 28.53
N LEU A 73 5.01 -1.90 27.43
CA LEU A 73 4.15 -3.06 27.23
C LEU A 73 4.97 -4.36 27.02
N ALA A 74 6.22 -4.25 26.59
CA ALA A 74 7.12 -5.39 26.35
C ALA A 74 7.71 -6.02 27.62
N GLU A 75 7.58 -5.36 28.78
CA GLU A 75 8.10 -5.86 30.07
C GLU A 75 7.04 -6.60 30.90
N SER A 76 5.98 -7.07 30.26
CA SER A 76 4.93 -7.86 30.90
C SER A 76 5.53 -9.08 31.64
N PRO A 77 5.10 -9.35 32.89
CA PRO A 77 5.71 -10.39 33.74
C PRO A 77 5.53 -11.81 33.20
N ASP A 78 4.48 -12.03 32.40
CA ASP A 78 4.16 -13.32 31.80
C ASP A 78 3.30 -13.15 30.53
N GLU A 79 3.14 -14.25 29.77
CA GLU A 79 2.40 -14.32 28.52
C GLU A 79 0.89 -14.08 28.70
N GLN A 80 0.29 -14.54 29.80
CA GLN A 80 -1.13 -14.34 30.08
C GLN A 80 -1.43 -12.86 30.30
N THR A 81 -0.57 -12.15 31.02
CA THR A 81 -0.68 -10.70 31.21
C THR A 81 -0.60 -9.95 29.87
N SER A 82 0.32 -10.34 28.98
CA SER A 82 0.41 -9.74 27.63
C SER A 82 -0.83 -10.01 26.77
N GLU A 83 -1.41 -11.20 26.85
CA GLU A 83 -2.67 -11.51 26.16
C GLU A 83 -3.84 -10.69 26.71
N GLN A 84 -3.90 -10.50 28.03
CA GLN A 84 -4.94 -9.66 28.66
C GLN A 84 -4.81 -8.20 28.24
N ILE A 85 -3.59 -7.66 28.18
CA ILE A 85 -3.32 -6.31 27.68
C ILE A 85 -3.81 -6.17 26.23
N LEU A 86 -3.46 -7.12 25.35
CA LEU A 86 -3.90 -7.10 23.96
C LEU A 86 -5.43 -7.09 23.83
N LYS A 87 -6.12 -7.99 24.55
CA LYS A 87 -7.58 -8.07 24.54
C LYS A 87 -8.23 -6.80 25.07
N LEU A 88 -7.67 -6.20 26.12
CA LEU A 88 -8.15 -4.95 26.66
C LEU A 88 -8.05 -3.82 25.62
N LEU A 89 -6.88 -3.67 25.00
CA LEU A 89 -6.65 -2.65 23.98
C LEU A 89 -7.58 -2.82 22.77
N GLU A 90 -7.77 -4.06 22.30
CA GLU A 90 -8.73 -4.39 21.24
C GLU A 90 -10.16 -4.00 21.64
N SER A 91 -10.60 -4.38 22.85
CA SER A 91 -11.95 -4.06 23.32
C SER A 91 -12.21 -2.56 23.42
N VAL A 92 -11.21 -1.77 23.85
CA VAL A 92 -11.31 -0.31 23.93
C VAL A 92 -11.44 0.29 22.54
N ILE A 93 -10.66 -0.20 21.57
CA ILE A 93 -10.72 0.26 20.18
C ILE A 93 -12.06 -0.11 19.54
N ASP A 94 -12.56 -1.32 19.78
CA ASP A 94 -13.85 -1.76 19.23
C ASP A 94 -15.03 -0.97 19.82
N GLN A 95 -14.99 -0.64 21.12
CA GLN A 95 -16.02 0.16 21.78
C GLN A 95 -16.01 1.63 21.36
N ALA A 96 -14.83 2.20 21.09
CA ALA A 96 -14.68 3.59 20.68
C ALA A 96 -15.11 3.85 19.23
N ASN A 97 -15.28 2.80 18.42
CA ASN A 97 -15.33 2.92 16.97
C ASN A 97 -16.75 2.81 16.39
N SER A 98 -17.38 3.96 16.13
CA SER A 98 -18.49 4.08 15.17
C SER A 98 -18.02 4.18 13.71
N GLN A 99 -16.72 4.48 13.47
CA GLN A 99 -16.11 4.57 12.13
C GLN A 99 -14.92 3.59 11.98
N PRO A 100 -14.64 3.10 10.75
CA PRO A 100 -13.56 2.14 10.50
C PRO A 100 -12.21 2.86 10.33
N TYR A 101 -11.56 3.24 11.43
CA TYR A 101 -10.19 3.73 11.38
C TYR A 101 -9.19 2.73 11.94
N ARG A 102 -7.97 2.75 11.39
CA ARG A 102 -6.85 1.91 11.85
C ARG A 102 -6.13 2.62 12.97
N THR A 103 -5.81 1.89 14.04
CA THR A 103 -5.17 2.41 15.24
C THR A 103 -3.82 1.75 15.45
N ILE A 104 -2.78 2.56 15.61
CA ILE A 104 -1.43 2.12 15.96
C ILE A 104 -1.10 2.69 17.33
N ILE A 105 -0.87 1.80 18.30
CA ILE A 105 -0.38 2.18 19.61
C ILE A 105 1.15 2.26 19.54
N LEU A 106 1.67 3.45 19.84
CA LEU A 106 3.09 3.72 19.98
C LEU A 106 3.43 3.57 21.45
N TYR A 107 4.08 2.48 21.84
CA TYR A 107 4.45 2.23 23.23
C TYR A 107 5.94 2.42 23.46
N PHE A 108 6.31 2.83 24.67
CA PHE A 108 7.71 3.07 25.03
C PHE A 108 8.49 1.74 25.05
N GLY A 109 9.47 1.59 24.15
CA GLY A 109 10.30 0.40 24.07
C GLY A 109 11.15 0.35 22.79
N THR A 110 12.01 -0.65 22.71
CA THR A 110 12.85 -0.92 21.53
C THR A 110 12.48 -2.25 20.88
N ALA A 111 12.95 -2.48 19.64
CA ALA A 111 12.83 -3.79 19.00
C ALA A 111 13.52 -4.92 19.81
N GLN A 112 14.54 -4.58 20.61
CA GLN A 112 15.21 -5.54 21.48
C GLN A 112 14.35 -5.93 22.68
N ASP A 113 13.56 -5.01 23.23
CA ASP A 113 12.65 -5.32 24.35
C ASP A 113 11.58 -6.32 23.93
N VAL A 114 11.12 -6.26 22.67
CA VAL A 114 10.19 -7.25 22.10
C VAL A 114 10.77 -8.67 22.11
N SER A 115 12.10 -8.83 22.06
CA SER A 115 12.71 -10.16 22.16
C SER A 115 12.45 -10.84 23.51
N LYS A 116 12.13 -10.09 24.56
CA LYS A 116 11.77 -10.63 25.89
C LYS A 116 10.36 -11.23 25.92
N ILE A 117 9.49 -10.84 24.98
CA ILE A 117 8.11 -11.33 24.86
C ILE A 117 8.10 -12.75 24.27
N SER A 118 7.08 -13.56 24.61
CA SER A 118 6.87 -14.89 24.04
C SER A 118 6.81 -14.82 22.49
N PRO A 119 7.39 -15.80 21.76
CA PRO A 119 7.36 -15.80 20.29
C PRO A 119 5.95 -15.66 19.69
N LYS A 120 4.94 -16.23 20.36
CA LYS A 120 3.53 -16.15 19.97
C LYS A 120 3.01 -14.71 19.94
N LEU A 121 3.48 -13.86 20.85
CA LEU A 121 3.01 -12.49 21.02
C LEU A 121 3.93 -11.44 20.39
N ARG A 122 5.21 -11.75 20.13
CA ARG A 122 6.14 -10.85 19.41
C ARG A 122 5.55 -10.29 18.12
N ARG A 123 4.73 -11.10 17.42
CA ARG A 123 4.05 -10.69 16.18
C ARG A 123 3.02 -9.57 16.37
N TYR A 124 2.46 -9.42 17.57
CA TYR A 124 1.49 -8.38 17.90
C TYR A 124 2.16 -7.12 18.47
N PHE A 125 3.29 -7.29 19.16
CA PHE A 125 4.03 -6.20 19.79
C PHE A 125 5.03 -5.49 18.87
N ASN A 126 5.20 -5.99 17.65
CA ASN A 126 6.02 -5.38 16.62
C ASN A 126 5.39 -5.60 15.25
N THR A 127 4.24 -4.96 15.04
CA THR A 127 3.51 -4.97 13.76
C THR A 127 2.99 -3.59 13.43
N ILE A 128 2.93 -3.30 12.13
CA ILE A 128 2.28 -2.10 11.59
C ILE A 128 0.75 -2.29 11.40
N GLY A 129 0.17 -3.33 12.00
CA GLY A 129 -1.29 -3.58 12.05
C GLY A 129 -1.88 -4.27 10.84
N ASN A 130 -1.07 -4.39 9.78
CA ASN A 130 -1.44 -5.07 8.56
C ASN A 130 -0.88 -6.49 8.49
N ASP A 131 0.10 -6.79 9.36
CA ASP A 131 0.45 -8.17 9.62
C ASP A 131 -0.67 -8.76 10.47
N LEU A 132 -1.28 -9.85 10.01
CA LEU A 132 -2.24 -10.72 10.71
C LEU A 132 -3.74 -10.41 10.59
N LEU A 133 -4.20 -9.80 9.48
CA LEU A 133 -5.63 -9.62 9.17
C LEU A 133 -6.46 -10.93 9.18
N ASN A 134 -5.85 -12.10 9.03
CA ASN A 134 -6.55 -13.40 9.03
C ASN A 134 -5.93 -14.43 9.99
N SER A 135 -5.14 -14.02 10.99
CA SER A 135 -4.27 -14.95 11.74
C SER A 135 -4.91 -15.66 12.93
N ASP A 136 -6.18 -15.42 13.21
CA ASP A 136 -6.80 -16.00 14.39
C ASP A 136 -6.88 -17.52 14.25
N PHE A 137 -6.18 -18.19 15.16
CA PHE A 137 -5.93 -19.63 15.17
C PHE A 137 -7.18 -20.51 15.27
N ASN A 138 -8.39 -19.94 15.34
CA ASN A 138 -9.63 -20.69 15.54
C ASN A 138 -10.93 -20.00 15.06
N SER A 139 -10.88 -18.87 14.35
CA SER A 139 -12.11 -18.19 13.91
C SER A 139 -12.25 -18.20 12.40
N ASN A 140 -13.37 -18.77 11.91
CA ASN A 140 -13.86 -18.66 10.53
C ASN A 140 -14.25 -17.22 10.12
N PHE A 141 -13.84 -16.21 10.87
CA PHE A 141 -14.10 -14.80 10.61
C PHE A 141 -12.81 -14.11 10.21
N LYS A 142 -12.81 -13.45 9.05
CA LYS A 142 -11.79 -12.47 8.66
C LYS A 142 -11.80 -11.36 9.71
N SER A 143 -10.87 -11.36 10.66
CA SER A 143 -10.77 -10.28 11.64
C SER A 143 -10.14 -9.06 10.95
N ASP A 144 -10.94 -8.06 10.58
CA ASP A 144 -10.39 -6.77 10.13
C ASP A 144 -9.75 -6.08 11.34
N ARG A 145 -8.54 -6.53 11.72
CA ARG A 145 -7.90 -6.12 12.96
C ARG A 145 -7.49 -4.66 12.83
N LYS A 146 -8.14 -3.82 13.64
CA LYS A 146 -7.93 -2.37 13.63
C LYS A 146 -6.75 -1.93 14.49
N LEU A 147 -6.12 -2.82 15.25
CA LEU A 147 -5.07 -2.50 16.21
C LEU A 147 -3.69 -3.00 15.77
N ALA A 148 -2.69 -2.11 15.87
CA ALA A 148 -1.26 -2.40 15.78
C ALA A 148 -0.53 -1.95 17.06
N LEU A 149 0.58 -2.60 17.40
CA LEU A 149 1.51 -2.10 18.42
C LEU A 149 2.90 -1.93 17.80
N LEU A 150 3.48 -0.75 17.99
CA LEU A 150 4.85 -0.44 17.57
C LEU A 150 5.69 0.08 18.74
N PRO A 151 6.88 -0.51 18.99
CA PRO A 151 7.81 0.01 19.99
C PRO A 151 8.45 1.28 19.45
N VAL A 152 8.42 2.34 20.25
CA VAL A 152 9.10 3.60 19.98
C VAL A 152 9.91 4.04 21.19
N SER A 153 11.07 4.63 20.92
CA SER A 153 11.90 5.26 21.94
C SER A 153 12.52 6.52 21.35
N PRO A 154 12.56 7.64 22.10
CA PRO A 154 13.27 8.85 21.68
C PRO A 154 14.78 8.62 21.51
N PHE A 155 15.30 7.50 22.01
CA PHE A 155 16.71 7.12 21.91
C PHE A 155 16.98 6.07 20.82
N ASP A 156 15.94 5.56 20.15
CA ASP A 156 16.09 4.60 19.05
C ASP A 156 15.76 5.29 17.71
N ILE A 157 16.80 5.54 16.92
CA ILE A 157 16.69 6.14 15.58
C ILE A 157 15.75 5.34 14.66
N LEU A 158 15.63 4.03 14.87
CA LEU A 158 14.77 3.16 14.08
C LEU A 158 13.29 3.34 14.41
N SER A 159 12.94 4.05 15.50
CA SER A 159 11.54 4.36 15.82
C SER A 159 10.90 5.18 14.71
N THR A 160 11.63 6.15 14.16
CA THR A 160 11.16 6.97 13.04
C THR A 160 10.94 6.12 11.79
N GLU A 161 11.86 5.20 11.48
CA GLU A 161 11.73 4.28 10.36
C GLU A 161 10.53 3.34 10.51
N ARG A 162 10.27 2.82 11.72
CA ARG A 162 9.10 1.97 12.00
C ARG A 162 7.78 2.72 11.81
N VAL A 163 7.68 3.94 12.33
CA VAL A 163 6.49 4.78 12.14
C VAL A 163 6.33 5.15 10.67
N ALA A 164 7.42 5.53 10.00
CA ALA A 164 7.41 5.86 8.59
C ALA A 164 6.97 4.67 7.73
N ARG A 165 7.46 3.46 8.02
CA ARG A 165 7.01 2.22 7.38
C ARG A 165 5.52 1.98 7.55
N ALA A 166 4.97 2.24 8.73
CA ALA A 166 3.54 2.09 8.99
C ALA A 166 2.69 3.05 8.15
N VAL A 167 3.11 4.32 8.05
CA VAL A 167 2.49 5.32 7.18
C VAL A 167 2.62 4.91 5.71
N GLN A 168 3.81 4.50 5.28
CA GLN A 168 4.08 4.04 3.92
C GLN A 168 3.20 2.86 3.54
N TRP A 169 3.05 1.89 4.45
CA TRP A 169 2.15 0.78 4.23
C TRP A 169 0.70 1.23 4.11
N TRP A 170 0.21 2.10 5.00
CA TRP A 170 -1.16 2.59 4.91
C TRP A 170 -1.44 3.31 3.57
N ILE A 171 -0.49 4.09 3.06
CA ILE A 171 -0.59 4.77 1.76
C ILE A 171 -0.53 3.76 0.59
N TYR A 172 0.52 2.96 0.50
CA TYR A 172 0.78 2.14 -0.69
C TYR A 172 -0.03 0.85 -0.74
N SER A 173 -0.43 0.28 0.40
CA SER A 173 -1.21 -0.96 0.41
C SER A 173 -2.55 -0.82 -0.30
N GLN A 174 -3.25 0.30 -0.10
CA GLN A 174 -4.50 0.59 -0.79
C GLN A 174 -4.26 0.91 -2.26
N LYS A 175 -3.25 1.73 -2.56
CA LYS A 175 -2.87 2.08 -3.94
C LYS A 175 -2.54 0.85 -4.77
N TYR A 176 -1.80 -0.11 -4.22
CA TYR A 176 -1.44 -1.33 -4.95
C TYR A 176 -2.62 -2.30 -5.01
N SER A 177 -3.43 -2.40 -3.96
CA SER A 177 -4.64 -3.25 -3.93
C SER A 177 -5.75 -2.79 -4.88
N ALA A 178 -5.66 -1.56 -5.41
CA ALA A 178 -6.54 -1.08 -6.48
C ALA A 178 -6.31 -1.81 -7.81
N TYR A 179 -5.19 -2.54 -7.96
CA TYR A 179 -4.92 -3.35 -9.14
C TYR A 179 -5.78 -4.64 -9.17
N PRO A 180 -6.29 -5.06 -10.36
CA PRO A 180 -6.30 -4.31 -11.62
C PRO A 180 -7.29 -3.14 -11.56
N ILE A 181 -7.00 -2.04 -12.29
CA ILE A 181 -7.87 -0.86 -12.34
C ILE A 181 -9.24 -1.26 -12.89
N LYS A 182 -10.31 -0.90 -12.18
CA LYS A 182 -11.69 -1.30 -12.50
C LYS A 182 -12.51 -0.07 -12.86
N LYS A 183 -13.01 -0.02 -14.10
CA LYS A 183 -13.97 1.00 -14.54
C LYS A 183 -15.35 0.37 -14.67
N VAL A 184 -16.29 0.81 -13.85
CA VAL A 184 -17.70 0.42 -13.95
C VAL A 184 -18.33 1.25 -15.07
N LEU A 185 -18.99 0.58 -16.01
CA LEU A 185 -19.70 1.22 -17.11
C LEU A 185 -21.20 1.00 -16.96
N GLU A 186 -21.99 1.95 -17.43
CA GLU A 186 -23.46 1.83 -17.47
C GLU A 186 -23.92 0.62 -18.31
N SER A 187 -23.14 0.25 -19.32
CA SER A 187 -23.46 -0.84 -20.23
C SER A 187 -22.21 -1.46 -20.83
N ARG A 188 -22.36 -2.71 -21.29
CA ARG A 188 -21.30 -3.41 -21.99
C ARG A 188 -20.88 -2.63 -23.25
N LEU A 189 -19.57 -2.48 -23.43
CA LEU A 189 -19.01 -1.93 -24.64
C LEU A 189 -19.05 -2.94 -25.78
N PRO A 190 -19.23 -2.49 -27.04
CA PRO A 190 -19.17 -3.35 -28.20
C PRO A 190 -17.80 -4.03 -28.34
N ASP A 191 -17.81 -5.32 -28.67
CA ASP A 191 -16.56 -6.10 -28.84
C ASP A 191 -15.69 -5.51 -29.97
N GLU A 192 -16.27 -4.88 -31.00
CA GLU A 192 -15.53 -4.17 -32.07
C GLU A 192 -14.57 -3.10 -31.52
N LEU A 193 -14.97 -2.42 -30.44
CA LEU A 193 -14.16 -1.37 -29.81
C LEU A 193 -12.98 -1.96 -29.03
N LEU A 194 -13.19 -3.10 -28.36
CA LEU A 194 -12.25 -3.65 -27.38
C LEU A 194 -11.39 -4.79 -27.89
N LYS A 195 -11.85 -5.58 -28.86
CA LYS A 195 -11.20 -6.82 -29.32
C LYS A 195 -9.72 -6.63 -29.69
N PRO A 196 -9.30 -5.59 -30.44
CA PRO A 196 -7.89 -5.38 -30.74
C PRO A 196 -7.02 -5.18 -29.48
N ILE A 197 -7.57 -4.50 -28.48
CA ILE A 197 -6.86 -4.17 -27.24
C ILE A 197 -6.86 -5.37 -26.29
N GLN A 198 -7.96 -6.12 -26.23
CA GLN A 198 -8.09 -7.36 -25.47
C GLN A 198 -7.10 -8.43 -25.95
N GLN A 199 -6.82 -8.50 -27.26
CA GLN A 199 -5.80 -9.39 -27.83
C GLN A 199 -4.39 -9.09 -27.32
N THR A 200 -4.12 -7.84 -26.93
CA THR A 200 -2.85 -7.48 -26.29
C THR A 200 -2.82 -7.80 -24.79
N GLY A 201 -3.92 -8.27 -24.21
CA GLY A 201 -4.05 -8.54 -22.77
C GLY A 201 -4.10 -7.30 -21.88
N ALA A 202 -4.18 -6.08 -22.45
CA ALA A 202 -4.18 -4.84 -21.68
C ALA A 202 -5.52 -4.55 -20.99
N ILE A 203 -6.64 -5.01 -21.56
CA ILE A 203 -7.99 -4.83 -21.03
C ILE A 203 -8.69 -6.18 -21.00
N ARG A 204 -9.52 -6.41 -19.98
CA ARG A 204 -10.54 -7.46 -19.95
C ARG A 204 -11.89 -6.83 -19.67
N GLN A 205 -12.94 -7.32 -20.32
CA GLN A 205 -14.29 -6.94 -19.97
C GLN A 205 -14.96 -8.09 -19.21
N SER A 206 -15.51 -7.77 -18.05
CA SER A 206 -16.26 -8.75 -17.26
C SER A 206 -17.65 -8.96 -17.87
N PRO A 207 -18.07 -10.22 -18.08
CA PRO A 207 -19.37 -10.52 -18.66
C PRO A 207 -20.55 -10.30 -17.70
N GLN A 208 -20.31 -10.27 -16.38
CA GLN A 208 -21.40 -10.27 -15.39
C GLN A 208 -21.78 -8.88 -14.85
N ASN A 209 -20.90 -7.88 -14.95
CA ASN A 209 -21.08 -6.63 -14.20
C ASN A 209 -20.69 -5.35 -14.98
N ASN A 210 -20.60 -5.41 -16.31
CA ASN A 210 -20.22 -4.28 -17.17
C ASN A 210 -18.92 -3.58 -16.75
N GLN A 211 -18.00 -4.29 -16.09
CA GLN A 211 -16.72 -3.74 -15.66
C GLN A 211 -15.65 -3.94 -16.72
N LEU A 212 -14.84 -2.91 -16.94
CA LEU A 212 -13.55 -3.02 -17.61
C LEU A 212 -12.45 -3.13 -16.58
N LEU A 213 -11.60 -4.14 -16.76
CA LEU A 213 -10.40 -4.38 -15.98
C LEU A 213 -9.19 -3.99 -16.83
N PHE A 214 -8.45 -2.98 -16.39
CA PHE A 214 -7.22 -2.56 -17.00
C PHE A 214 -6.05 -3.23 -16.29
N ILE A 215 -5.34 -4.05 -17.06
CA ILE A 215 -4.27 -4.94 -16.58
C ILE A 215 -2.90 -4.25 -16.69
N ARG A 216 -2.76 -3.33 -17.63
CA ARG A 216 -1.58 -2.49 -17.82
C ARG A 216 -1.99 -1.20 -18.52
N PRO A 217 -1.18 -0.14 -18.44
CA PRO A 217 -1.43 1.08 -19.19
C PRO A 217 -1.55 0.82 -20.70
N LEU A 218 -2.35 1.63 -21.38
CA LEU A 218 -2.50 1.52 -22.83
C LEU A 218 -1.27 2.08 -23.53
N SER A 219 -0.64 1.26 -24.38
CA SER A 219 0.41 1.75 -25.28
C SER A 219 -0.14 2.81 -26.24
N LEU A 220 0.74 3.64 -26.78
CA LEU A 220 0.38 4.65 -27.79
C LEU A 220 -0.34 4.03 -29.01
N SER A 221 0.02 2.81 -29.41
CA SER A 221 -0.67 2.09 -30.48
C SER A 221 -2.09 1.68 -30.07
N ASN A 222 -2.26 1.12 -28.87
CA ASN A 222 -3.58 0.72 -28.37
C ASN A 222 -4.51 1.92 -28.21
N ARG A 223 -4.00 3.08 -27.77
CA ARG A 223 -4.76 4.33 -27.71
C ARG A 223 -5.25 4.77 -29.08
N LYS A 224 -4.35 4.84 -30.06
CA LYS A 224 -4.72 5.22 -31.44
C LYS A 224 -5.80 4.30 -32.00
N VAL A 225 -5.67 2.98 -31.77
CA VAL A 225 -6.68 2.00 -32.19
C VAL A 225 -8.01 2.23 -31.46
N PHE A 226 -8.00 2.42 -30.15
CA PHE A 226 -9.20 2.72 -29.35
C PHE A 226 -9.92 3.96 -29.87
N THR A 227 -9.22 5.09 -29.94
CA THR A 227 -9.77 6.39 -30.36
C THR A 227 -10.27 6.34 -31.80
N SER A 228 -9.55 5.69 -32.72
CA SER A 228 -9.98 5.53 -34.12
C SER A 228 -11.26 4.70 -34.23
N ASN A 229 -11.34 3.60 -33.49
CA ASN A 229 -12.54 2.75 -33.46
C ASN A 229 -13.72 3.50 -32.85
N LEU A 230 -13.50 4.19 -31.72
CA LEU A 230 -14.51 4.98 -31.04
C LEU A 230 -15.10 6.06 -31.97
N HIS A 231 -14.24 6.85 -32.62
CA HIS A 231 -14.69 7.88 -33.57
C HIS A 231 -15.43 7.29 -34.77
N SER A 232 -15.01 6.13 -35.26
CA SER A 232 -15.69 5.44 -36.37
C SER A 232 -17.10 4.98 -35.95
N MET A 233 -17.25 4.52 -34.71
CA MET A 233 -18.55 4.13 -34.15
C MET A 233 -19.45 5.35 -33.91
N ILE A 234 -18.92 6.43 -33.33
CA ILE A 234 -19.65 7.69 -33.14
C ILE A 234 -20.22 8.18 -34.48
N LYS A 235 -19.39 8.25 -35.53
CA LYS A 235 -19.84 8.66 -36.88
C LYS A 235 -20.92 7.74 -37.45
N ARG A 236 -20.82 6.42 -37.22
CA ARG A 236 -21.81 5.43 -37.67
C ARG A 236 -23.16 5.64 -36.97
N GLU A 237 -23.14 5.91 -35.67
CA GLU A 237 -24.36 6.16 -34.89
C GLU A 237 -24.97 7.53 -35.20
N GLU A 238 -24.15 8.57 -35.40
CA GLU A 238 -24.62 9.90 -35.85
C GLU A 238 -25.35 9.83 -37.19
N ALA A 239 -24.88 8.98 -38.12
CA ALA A 239 -25.53 8.77 -39.42
C ALA A 239 -26.94 8.16 -39.33
N LYS A 240 -27.31 7.54 -38.19
CA LYS A 240 -28.67 7.02 -37.96
C LYS A 240 -29.67 8.08 -37.50
N GLY A 241 -29.23 9.32 -37.28
CA GLY A 241 -30.09 10.45 -36.93
C GLY A 241 -30.65 10.41 -35.50
N ASN A 242 -31.80 11.03 -35.29
CA ASN A 242 -32.33 11.33 -33.94
C ASN A 242 -32.57 10.08 -33.06
N SER A 243 -32.84 8.91 -33.65
CA SER A 243 -33.07 7.68 -32.90
C SER A 243 -31.83 7.13 -32.20
N ALA A 244 -30.62 7.55 -32.58
CA ALA A 244 -29.35 7.07 -32.01
C ALA A 244 -28.66 8.12 -31.11
N ARG A 245 -29.32 9.25 -30.82
CA ARG A 245 -28.71 10.36 -30.05
C ARG A 245 -28.21 9.93 -28.67
N GLY A 246 -28.93 9.04 -27.98
CA GLY A 246 -28.52 8.51 -26.67
C GLY A 246 -27.23 7.70 -26.75
N GLU A 247 -27.08 6.88 -27.80
CA GLU A 247 -25.89 6.06 -28.02
C GLU A 247 -24.66 6.92 -28.36
N VAL A 248 -24.83 7.98 -29.15
CA VAL A 248 -23.75 8.94 -29.45
C VAL A 248 -23.25 9.61 -28.17
N VAL A 249 -24.15 10.05 -27.30
CA VAL A 249 -23.77 10.65 -26.00
C VAL A 249 -22.99 9.64 -25.16
N ARG A 250 -23.46 8.40 -25.08
CA ARG A 250 -22.79 7.30 -24.36
C ARG A 250 -21.38 7.04 -24.88
N LEU A 251 -21.19 6.96 -26.20
CA LEU A 251 -19.87 6.73 -26.80
C LEU A 251 -18.91 7.89 -26.54
N ARG A 252 -19.39 9.14 -26.60
CA ARG A 252 -18.55 10.32 -26.32
C ARG A 252 -18.04 10.38 -24.88
N GLN A 253 -18.77 9.82 -23.91
CA GLN A 253 -18.27 9.71 -22.53
C GLN A 253 -17.00 8.85 -22.41
N LEU A 254 -16.71 8.01 -23.42
CA LEU A 254 -15.52 7.15 -23.44
C LEU A 254 -14.28 7.83 -24.04
N GLU A 255 -14.40 9.05 -24.58
CA GLU A 255 -13.28 9.75 -25.24
C GLU A 255 -12.09 9.95 -24.30
N ASN A 256 -12.35 10.25 -23.02
CA ASN A 256 -11.33 10.46 -21.99
C ASN A 256 -10.97 9.18 -21.22
N LEU A 257 -11.50 8.01 -21.61
CA LEU A 257 -11.26 6.76 -20.89
C LEU A 257 -9.76 6.42 -20.82
N PRO A 258 -8.97 6.48 -21.91
CA PRO A 258 -7.53 6.20 -21.85
C PRO A 258 -6.79 7.11 -20.86
N GLU A 259 -7.03 8.41 -20.92
CA GLU A 259 -6.38 9.41 -20.04
C GLU A 259 -6.77 9.18 -18.58
N SER A 260 -8.04 8.89 -18.30
CA SER A 260 -8.52 8.62 -16.94
C SER A 260 -7.89 7.37 -16.33
N VAL A 261 -7.56 6.37 -17.15
CA VAL A 261 -6.93 5.12 -16.71
C VAL A 261 -5.44 5.34 -16.48
N ASP A 262 -4.77 6.14 -17.31
CA ASP A 262 -3.37 6.49 -17.09
C ASP A 262 -3.18 7.22 -15.77
N GLN A 263 -4.05 8.18 -15.45
CA GLN A 263 -4.01 8.91 -14.18
C GLN A 263 -4.12 7.96 -12.98
N GLU A 264 -4.97 6.93 -13.07
CA GLU A 264 -5.04 5.90 -12.04
C GLU A 264 -3.75 5.08 -11.94
N PHE A 265 -3.14 4.70 -13.07
CA PHE A 265 -1.86 3.99 -13.07
C PHE A 265 -0.72 4.86 -12.53
N GLU A 266 -0.66 6.16 -12.86
CA GLU A 266 0.34 7.10 -12.35
C GLU A 266 0.38 7.13 -10.81
N SER A 267 -0.78 6.94 -10.16
CA SER A 267 -0.90 6.97 -8.70
C SER A 267 -0.12 5.86 -7.98
N PHE A 268 0.09 4.70 -8.61
CA PHE A 268 0.80 3.56 -8.02
C PHE A 268 2.00 3.03 -8.82
N LEU A 269 2.18 3.51 -10.06
CA LEU A 269 3.39 3.31 -10.86
C LEU A 269 4.39 4.44 -10.67
N THR A 270 4.41 5.04 -9.49
CA THR A 270 5.47 5.94 -9.05
C THR A 270 6.51 5.12 -8.30
N CYS A 271 7.80 5.28 -8.63
CA CYS A 271 8.85 4.56 -7.92
C CYS A 271 8.84 4.95 -6.43
N PRO A 272 8.75 4.00 -5.50
CA PRO A 272 8.65 4.31 -4.07
C PRO A 272 9.98 4.80 -3.47
N THR A 273 11.10 4.68 -4.19
CA THR A 273 12.45 4.93 -3.66
C THR A 273 13.18 6.07 -4.35
N CYS A 274 12.81 6.43 -5.58
CA CYS A 274 13.45 7.50 -6.33
C CYS A 274 12.42 8.41 -7.03
N PRO A 275 12.84 9.55 -7.58
CA PRO A 275 11.94 10.47 -8.27
C PRO A 275 11.36 9.96 -9.61
N ALA A 276 11.77 8.77 -10.09
CA ALA A 276 11.24 8.21 -11.33
C ALA A 276 9.73 7.97 -11.21
N ASN A 277 8.98 8.46 -12.19
CA ASN A 277 7.53 8.34 -12.23
C ASN A 277 7.11 7.72 -13.57
N TYR A 278 6.02 6.96 -13.54
CA TYR A 278 5.39 6.52 -14.77
C TYR A 278 4.78 7.73 -15.47
N SER A 279 4.98 7.77 -16.78
CA SER A 279 4.12 8.53 -17.67
C SER A 279 3.88 7.71 -18.92
N ALA A 280 2.75 7.94 -19.58
CA ALA A 280 2.39 7.30 -20.84
C ALA A 280 3.49 7.33 -21.92
N ASN A 281 4.41 8.28 -21.83
CA ASN A 281 5.47 8.54 -22.78
C ASN A 281 6.89 8.25 -22.25
N SER A 282 7.04 7.88 -20.97
CA SER A 282 8.34 7.53 -20.37
C SER A 282 8.51 6.02 -20.22
N PHE A 283 9.75 5.57 -20.34
CA PHE A 283 10.16 4.18 -20.17
C PHE A 283 10.85 3.92 -18.82
N ASP A 284 10.82 4.87 -17.88
CA ASP A 284 11.54 4.74 -16.61
C ASP A 284 11.00 3.59 -15.73
N ILE A 285 9.74 3.18 -15.95
CA ILE A 285 9.06 2.15 -15.18
C ILE A 285 8.42 1.13 -16.11
N ASN A 286 8.84 -0.12 -15.99
CA ASN A 286 8.23 -1.26 -16.67
C ASN A 286 7.19 -1.90 -15.74
N ILE A 287 6.05 -2.31 -16.28
CA ILE A 287 5.02 -3.04 -15.54
C ILE A 287 4.68 -4.35 -16.25
N GLU A 288 4.61 -5.43 -15.47
CA GLU A 288 4.23 -6.75 -15.90
C GLU A 288 3.03 -7.26 -15.09
N ASN A 289 2.10 -7.95 -15.75
CA ASN A 289 1.05 -8.71 -15.07
C ASN A 289 1.58 -10.12 -14.80
N ILE A 290 1.65 -10.48 -13.52
CA ILE A 290 2.14 -11.79 -13.07
C ILE A 290 1.00 -12.77 -12.71
N GLY A 291 -0.24 -12.41 -13.03
CA GLY A 291 -1.45 -13.22 -12.82
C GLY A 291 -2.10 -13.01 -11.45
N ASN A 292 -3.28 -13.60 -11.24
CA ASN A 292 -4.03 -13.57 -9.96
C ASN A 292 -4.25 -12.17 -9.37
N ASP A 293 -4.55 -11.19 -10.21
CA ASP A 293 -4.71 -9.78 -9.83
C ASP A 293 -3.46 -9.22 -9.15
N CYS A 294 -2.28 -9.67 -9.58
CA CYS A 294 -0.99 -9.17 -9.16
C CYS A 294 -0.23 -8.55 -10.33
N PHE A 295 0.63 -7.59 -10.00
CA PHE A 295 1.54 -6.95 -10.93
C PHE A 295 2.94 -6.84 -10.31
N GLU A 296 3.93 -6.68 -11.18
CA GLU A 296 5.27 -6.28 -10.83
C GLU A 296 5.63 -5.01 -11.62
N ALA A 297 6.15 -4.00 -10.93
CA ALA A 297 6.67 -2.77 -11.52
C ALA A 297 8.16 -2.67 -11.21
N HIS A 298 8.95 -2.28 -12.20
CA HIS A 298 10.40 -2.20 -12.14
C HIS A 298 10.89 -0.82 -12.58
N CYS A 299 11.60 -0.11 -11.72
CA CYS A 299 12.21 1.17 -12.02
C CYS A 299 13.61 0.98 -12.61
N GLN A 300 13.81 1.45 -13.84
CA GLN A 300 15.09 1.36 -14.55
C GLN A 300 16.17 2.28 -13.95
N SER A 301 15.78 3.37 -13.28
CA SER A 301 16.72 4.37 -12.75
C SER A 301 17.43 3.89 -11.47
N CYS A 302 16.72 3.14 -10.60
CA CYS A 302 17.25 2.71 -9.31
C CYS A 302 17.17 1.20 -9.07
N ASN A 303 16.69 0.43 -10.05
CA ASN A 303 16.49 -1.03 -10.01
C ASN A 303 15.52 -1.51 -8.91
N THR A 304 14.74 -0.61 -8.29
CA THR A 304 13.71 -0.99 -7.32
C THR A 304 12.55 -1.67 -8.04
N THR A 305 12.05 -2.74 -7.45
CA THR A 305 10.89 -3.49 -7.94
C THR A 305 9.80 -3.48 -6.87
N TRP A 306 8.53 -3.30 -7.24
CA TRP A 306 7.40 -3.28 -6.29
C TRP A 306 6.15 -3.83 -6.95
N GLY A 307 5.15 -4.19 -6.16
CA GLY A 307 3.88 -4.65 -6.70
C GLY A 307 3.06 -5.42 -5.68
N LEU A 308 2.29 -6.38 -6.17
CA LEU A 308 1.49 -7.31 -5.37
C LEU A 308 1.99 -8.74 -5.51
N GLN A 309 2.03 -9.48 -4.41
CA GLN A 309 2.20 -10.92 -4.41
C GLN A 309 0.97 -11.60 -3.83
N ARG A 310 0.69 -12.82 -4.28
CA ARG A 310 -0.39 -13.65 -3.72
C ARG A 310 0.19 -14.65 -2.73
N CYS A 311 -0.36 -14.66 -1.51
CA CYS A 311 0.05 -15.64 -0.51
C CYS A 311 -0.40 -17.05 -0.89
N GLY A 312 0.52 -18.02 -0.89
CA GLY A 312 0.17 -19.44 -1.11
C GLY A 312 -0.76 -20.04 -0.05
N GLN A 313 -0.69 -19.54 1.19
CA GLN A 313 -1.49 -20.05 2.32
C GLN A 313 -2.89 -19.43 2.37
N CYS A 314 -2.98 -18.10 2.55
CA CYS A 314 -4.28 -17.42 2.71
C CYS A 314 -4.87 -16.90 1.40
N GLN A 315 -4.17 -17.07 0.26
CA GLN A 315 -4.64 -16.68 -1.07
C GLN A 315 -4.95 -15.18 -1.23
N THR A 316 -4.54 -14.36 -0.26
CA THR A 316 -4.76 -12.91 -0.26
C THR A 316 -3.54 -12.22 -0.86
N ASN A 317 -3.80 -11.18 -1.65
CA ASN A 317 -2.74 -10.35 -2.24
C ASN A 317 -2.16 -9.42 -1.17
N TYR A 318 -0.85 -9.18 -1.20
CA TYR A 318 -0.17 -8.26 -0.31
C TYR A 318 0.91 -7.47 -1.07
N PRO A 319 1.12 -6.20 -0.71
CA PRO A 319 2.10 -5.36 -1.38
C PRO A 319 3.52 -5.64 -0.93
N TYR A 320 4.50 -5.46 -1.82
CA TYR A 320 5.92 -5.59 -1.51
C TYR A 320 6.76 -4.51 -2.20
N ILE A 321 7.96 -4.29 -1.66
CA ILE A 321 9.02 -3.48 -2.27
C ILE A 321 10.33 -4.27 -2.15
N LYS A 322 11.07 -4.34 -3.26
CA LYS A 322 12.42 -4.89 -3.38
C LYS A 322 13.37 -3.78 -3.82
N LEU A 323 14.24 -3.35 -2.92
CA LEU A 323 15.21 -2.29 -3.19
C LEU A 323 16.26 -2.73 -4.20
N GLY A 324 16.53 -1.89 -5.19
CA GLY A 324 17.61 -2.11 -6.14
C GLY A 324 18.97 -1.94 -5.47
N GLY A 325 19.89 -2.88 -5.71
CA GLY A 325 21.23 -2.83 -5.14
C GLY A 325 21.34 -3.23 -3.66
N ALA A 326 20.25 -3.67 -3.03
CA ALA A 326 20.31 -4.29 -1.71
C ALA A 326 21.12 -5.60 -1.80
N ASN A 327 22.37 -5.57 -1.35
CA ASN A 327 23.24 -6.73 -1.30
C ASN A 327 23.20 -7.30 0.12
N LEU A 328 22.79 -8.57 0.27
CA LEU A 328 22.33 -9.07 1.57
C LEU A 328 23.26 -10.13 2.11
N GLU A 329 24.41 -9.66 2.54
CA GLU A 329 25.10 -10.32 3.64
C GLU A 329 24.47 -9.82 4.96
N ILE A 330 23.17 -10.10 5.17
CA ILE A 330 22.53 -9.86 6.46
C ILE A 330 23.06 -10.93 7.43
N SER A 331 24.13 -10.58 8.14
CA SER A 331 24.70 -11.38 9.20
C SER A 331 23.89 -11.29 10.50
N ASP A 332 23.33 -10.10 10.80
CA ASP A 332 22.52 -9.86 12.00
C ASP A 332 21.02 -10.07 11.74
N ARG A 333 20.49 -11.14 12.32
CA ARG A 333 19.13 -11.66 12.14
C ARG A 333 18.23 -11.36 13.35
N SER A 334 18.63 -10.42 14.21
CA SER A 334 17.86 -10.08 15.40
C SER A 334 16.56 -9.32 15.09
N VAL A 335 15.65 -9.25 16.06
CA VAL A 335 14.38 -8.51 15.92
C VAL A 335 14.65 -7.07 15.46
N GLY A 336 13.84 -6.59 14.50
CA GLY A 336 14.00 -5.26 13.92
C GLY A 336 15.08 -5.16 12.82
N TRP A 337 15.64 -6.28 12.35
CA TRP A 337 16.60 -6.27 11.24
C TRP A 337 16.06 -5.58 9.98
N SER A 338 14.76 -5.74 9.69
CA SER A 338 14.13 -5.10 8.53
C SER A 338 14.20 -3.58 8.62
N ASP A 339 14.01 -3.02 9.81
CA ASP A 339 14.08 -1.58 10.05
C ASP A 339 15.53 -1.08 9.93
N ARG A 340 16.52 -1.91 10.30
CA ARG A 340 17.94 -1.57 10.16
C ARG A 340 18.43 -1.60 8.71
N VAL A 341 17.96 -2.59 7.94
CA VAL A 341 18.46 -2.86 6.59
C VAL A 341 17.69 -2.04 5.54
N PHE A 342 16.37 -1.95 5.68
CA PHE A 342 15.52 -1.31 4.68
C PHE A 342 14.85 -0.02 5.18
N GLY A 343 14.88 0.25 6.49
CA GLY A 343 14.18 1.39 7.07
C GLY A 343 12.69 1.37 6.72
N ARG A 344 12.18 2.52 6.27
CA ARG A 344 10.82 2.67 5.77
C ARG A 344 10.56 2.01 4.40
N ASP A 345 11.59 1.84 3.57
CA ASP A 345 11.45 1.45 2.15
C ASP A 345 11.21 -0.07 1.95
N VAL A 346 10.45 -0.67 2.86
CA VAL A 346 9.98 -2.05 2.79
C VAL A 346 8.51 -2.10 3.18
N LEU A 347 7.71 -2.72 2.33
CA LEU A 347 6.33 -3.05 2.67
C LEU A 347 6.31 -4.39 3.38
N ALA A 348 6.26 -5.50 2.62
CA ALA A 348 6.24 -6.82 3.22
C ALA A 348 7.66 -7.16 3.66
N VAL A 349 7.81 -7.75 4.83
CA VAL A 349 9.14 -8.12 5.34
C VAL A 349 9.66 -9.31 4.54
N PRO A 350 10.86 -9.24 3.93
CA PRO A 350 11.43 -10.38 3.22
C PRO A 350 11.64 -11.58 4.13
N CYS A 351 11.49 -12.78 3.59
CA CYS A 351 11.68 -14.01 4.35
C CYS A 351 13.17 -14.32 4.52
N PHE A 352 13.59 -14.35 5.77
CA PHE A 352 14.92 -14.66 6.29
C PHE A 352 15.55 -15.96 5.76
N ALA A 353 14.73 -16.99 5.51
CA ALA A 353 15.23 -18.27 4.99
C ALA A 353 15.68 -18.20 3.51
N ASP A 354 15.45 -17.07 2.86
CA ASP A 354 15.76 -16.84 1.45
C ASP A 354 16.81 -15.75 1.30
N ASN A 355 18.05 -16.17 1.03
CA ASN A 355 19.15 -15.24 0.74
C ASN A 355 18.94 -14.42 -0.55
N SER A 356 17.92 -14.74 -1.36
CA SER A 356 17.63 -14.06 -2.62
C SER A 356 16.55 -12.96 -2.54
N LEU A 357 15.92 -12.78 -1.36
CA LEU A 357 14.75 -11.89 -1.13
C LEU A 357 13.67 -11.99 -2.19
N GLN A 358 13.41 -13.20 -2.67
CA GLN A 358 12.30 -13.46 -3.57
C GLN A 358 11.02 -13.71 -2.78
N PHE A 359 11.16 -14.31 -1.59
CA PHE A 359 10.03 -14.59 -0.71
C PHE A 359 9.85 -13.53 0.36
N TYR A 360 8.59 -13.29 0.72
CA TYR A 360 8.18 -12.34 1.74
C TYR A 360 7.29 -13.04 2.77
N ILE A 361 7.23 -12.47 3.97
CA ILE A 361 6.23 -12.82 4.98
C ILE A 361 4.92 -12.16 4.56
N CYS A 362 3.88 -12.96 4.38
CA CYS A 362 2.56 -12.44 4.03
C CYS A 362 2.02 -11.59 5.17
N SER A 363 1.76 -10.31 4.90
CA SER A 363 1.12 -9.45 5.90
C SER A 363 -0.28 -9.95 6.27
N ASN A 364 -1.07 -10.56 5.40
CA ASN A 364 -2.41 -11.00 5.82
C ASN A 364 -2.43 -12.14 6.86
N CYS A 365 -1.56 -13.16 6.75
CA CYS A 365 -1.61 -14.35 7.61
C CYS A 365 -0.30 -14.66 8.36
N GLY A 366 0.76 -13.90 8.11
CA GLY A 366 2.08 -14.12 8.72
C GLY A 366 2.85 -15.32 8.17
N SER A 367 2.33 -16.03 7.18
CA SER A 367 3.04 -17.18 6.57
C SER A 367 4.16 -16.70 5.65
N CYS A 368 5.36 -17.28 5.78
CA CYS A 368 6.46 -17.03 4.85
C CYS A 368 6.23 -17.79 3.54
N GLY A 369 6.47 -17.15 2.38
CA GLY A 369 6.35 -17.79 1.07
C GLY A 369 7.23 -19.03 0.86
N ASN A 370 8.31 -19.16 1.64
CA ASN A 370 9.22 -20.32 1.60
C ASN A 370 8.71 -21.52 2.43
N SER A 371 7.77 -21.35 3.37
CA SER A 371 7.34 -22.44 4.27
C SER A 371 6.64 -23.59 3.55
N SER A 372 6.12 -23.37 2.34
CA SER A 372 5.56 -24.41 1.46
C SER A 372 6.64 -25.20 0.71
N GLN A 373 7.88 -24.73 0.64
CA GLN A 373 8.97 -25.35 -0.12
C GLN A 373 10.06 -25.97 0.79
N SER A 374 10.25 -25.47 2.01
CA SER A 374 11.24 -26.00 2.95
C SER A 374 10.60 -26.77 4.12
N SER A 375 11.17 -27.92 4.47
CA SER A 375 10.83 -28.78 5.62
C SER A 375 11.08 -28.14 7.00
N SER A 376 11.39 -26.85 7.06
CA SER A 376 11.69 -26.11 8.28
C SER A 376 10.43 -25.40 8.83
N TYR A 377 9.76 -26.07 9.76
CA TYR A 377 8.68 -25.51 10.61
C TYR A 377 9.15 -24.37 11.55
N SER A 378 10.41 -23.92 11.45
CA SER A 378 11.06 -23.02 12.40
C SER A 378 11.09 -21.55 11.95
N CYS A 379 10.35 -21.16 10.92
CA CYS A 379 10.21 -19.75 10.55
C CYS A 379 9.21 -19.07 11.52
N GLN A 380 9.56 -19.01 12.81
CA GLN A 380 8.73 -18.36 13.85
C GLN A 380 8.74 -16.84 13.76
N ARG A 381 9.54 -16.27 12.85
CA ARG A 381 9.08 -15.24 11.93
C ARG A 381 9.78 -15.33 10.58
N CYS A 382 11.04 -15.76 10.48
CA CYS A 382 12.20 -14.84 10.64
C CYS A 382 12.45 -14.25 12.03
#